data_AF-A0A0M2KD80-F1
#
_entry.id   AF-A0A0M2KD80-F1
#
_cell.length_a   1.000
_cell.length_b   1.000
_cell.length_c   1.000
_cell.angle_alpha   90.00
_cell.angle_beta   90.00
_cell.angle_gamma   90.00
#
_symmetry.space_group_name_H-M   'P 1'
#
loop_
_entity.id
_entity.type
_entity.pdbx_description
1 polymer ?
#
loop_
_entity_poly.entity_id
_entity_poly.type
_entity_poly.pdbx_seq_one_letter_code
_entity_poly.pdbx_strand_id
1 'polypeptide(L)'
;MSYRVMGIALASMLLFGCASSQRADQPQGRPDPLEGFNRSMFNFNYTVLDPYIVRPVAVAWRDYVPVPARTGISNFLGNLSEPSTMVNYFVEGKPYKAMIHFNRFFLNTILGMGGFIDVAGMANPALAKEEPHRFGSTLGNYGVGYGTYVVLPGYGNFTPREDVGGLVDNLYAPLGLLTWWMSVGKWTLEVVETRARLLDSDAMLHNTGDPYSFVRAAYFQRHDFLARGGKLTPQENSNAAAIQGDLNDIDAN
;
A
#
# COMPACT_ATOMS: atom_id res chain seq x y z
N MET A 1 47.83 -5.74 -11.43
CA MET A 1 47.58 -4.43 -10.77
C MET A 1 46.27 -3.76 -11.19
N SER A 2 45.47 -4.31 -12.12
CA SER A 2 44.29 -3.62 -12.70
C SER A 2 42.97 -3.81 -11.92
N TYR A 3 42.77 -4.93 -11.22
CA TYR A 3 41.49 -5.22 -10.55
C TYR A 3 41.30 -4.49 -9.22
N ARG A 4 42.39 -4.11 -8.55
CA ARG A 4 42.36 -3.34 -7.29
C ARG A 4 41.93 -1.89 -7.51
N VAL A 5 42.31 -1.30 -8.65
CA VAL A 5 41.94 0.06 -9.02
C VAL A 5 40.47 0.13 -9.45
N MET A 6 39.97 -0.90 -10.13
CA MET A 6 38.55 -0.98 -10.53
C MET A 6 37.61 -1.15 -9.34
N GLY A 7 38.00 -1.89 -8.31
CA GLY A 7 37.23 -2.01 -7.06
C GLY A 7 37.13 -0.71 -6.26
N ILE A 8 38.20 0.10 -6.27
CA ILE A 8 38.21 1.40 -5.57
C ILE A 8 37.36 2.43 -6.32
N ALA A 9 37.35 2.42 -7.66
CA ALA A 9 36.52 3.28 -8.48
C ALA A 9 35.01 3.00 -8.32
N LEU A 10 34.62 1.73 -8.23
CA LEU A 10 33.22 1.34 -7.98
C LEU A 10 32.76 1.70 -6.55
N ALA A 11 33.64 1.55 -5.55
CA ALA A 11 33.35 1.92 -4.17
C ALA A 11 33.23 3.45 -3.97
N SER A 12 33.97 4.25 -4.75
CA SER A 12 33.89 5.71 -4.69
C SER A 12 32.67 6.27 -5.41
N MET A 13 32.16 5.63 -6.48
CA MET A 13 30.87 5.99 -7.09
C MET A 13 29.68 5.77 -6.15
N LEU A 14 29.73 4.79 -5.25
CA LEU A 14 28.68 4.53 -4.27
C LEU A 14 28.62 5.57 -3.13
N LEU A 15 29.69 6.34 -2.91
CA LEU A 15 29.79 7.31 -1.80
C LEU A 15 29.38 8.75 -2.20
N PHE A 16 29.28 9.08 -3.49
CA PHE A 16 28.89 10.41 -3.97
C PHE A 16 27.36 10.59 -4.16
N GLY A 17 26.54 9.59 -3.82
CA GLY A 17 25.09 9.65 -3.99
C GLY A 17 24.31 10.43 -2.91
N CYS A 18 24.97 10.89 -1.83
CA CYS A 18 24.32 11.52 -0.69
C CYS A 18 24.55 13.04 -0.65
N ALA A 19 24.09 13.77 -1.67
CA ALA A 19 24.01 15.24 -1.60
C ALA A 19 22.92 15.78 -2.54
N SER A 20 21.66 15.39 -2.32
CA SER A 20 20.52 16.11 -2.92
C SER A 20 19.94 17.11 -1.91
N SER A 21 20.02 18.38 -2.25
CA SER A 21 19.52 19.54 -1.50
C SER A 21 18.06 19.39 -1.03
N GLN A 22 17.82 19.64 0.25
CA GLN A 22 16.47 19.76 0.82
C GLN A 22 15.82 21.07 0.35
N ARG A 23 14.69 20.96 -0.36
CA ARG A 23 13.80 22.09 -0.65
C ARG A 23 12.64 22.02 0.34
N ALA A 24 12.49 23.06 1.15
CA ALA A 24 11.69 23.09 2.38
C ALA A 24 10.16 23.21 2.19
N ASP A 25 9.61 22.83 1.04
CA ASP A 25 8.19 23.08 0.70
C ASP A 25 7.39 21.81 0.36
N GLN A 26 7.84 20.62 0.80
CA GLN A 26 7.08 19.38 0.58
C GLN A 26 6.12 19.08 1.74
N PRO A 27 4.81 18.90 1.48
CA PRO A 27 3.89 18.35 2.46
C PRO A 27 4.42 16.97 2.88
N GLN A 28 4.72 16.81 4.17
CA GLN A 28 5.31 15.63 4.83
C GLN A 28 6.83 15.39 4.73
N GLY A 29 7.65 16.36 4.32
CA GLY A 29 9.10 16.35 4.61
C GLY A 29 9.91 15.15 4.11
N ARG A 30 9.36 14.29 3.24
CA ARG A 30 10.06 13.14 2.65
C ARG A 30 10.58 13.54 1.27
N PRO A 31 11.91 13.64 1.08
CA PRO A 31 12.45 14.02 -0.22
C PRO A 31 11.98 13.05 -1.31
N ASP A 32 11.62 13.60 -2.48
CA ASP A 32 11.40 12.83 -3.70
C ASP A 32 12.50 13.14 -4.72
N PRO A 33 13.57 12.33 -4.78
CA PRO A 33 14.64 12.52 -5.75
C PRO A 33 14.18 12.41 -7.21
N LEU A 34 13.07 11.70 -7.47
CA LEU A 34 12.56 11.39 -8.80
C LEU A 34 11.22 12.08 -9.08
N GLU A 35 10.92 13.19 -8.40
CA GLU A 35 9.63 13.89 -8.49
C GLU A 35 9.22 14.18 -9.94
N GLY A 36 10.15 14.65 -10.78
CA GLY A 36 9.86 14.95 -12.19
C GLY A 36 9.45 13.72 -13.01
N PHE A 37 10.14 12.60 -12.80
CA PHE A 37 9.78 11.32 -13.42
C PHE A 37 8.43 10.81 -12.87
N ASN A 38 8.27 10.85 -11.56
CA ASN A 38 7.09 10.37 -10.86
C ASN A 38 5.83 11.14 -11.28
N ARG A 39 5.90 12.47 -11.39
CA ARG A 39 4.81 13.31 -11.89
C ARG A 39 4.46 13.00 -13.34
N SER A 40 5.45 12.73 -14.19
CA SER A 40 5.24 12.39 -15.59
C SER A 40 4.53 11.04 -15.74
N MET A 41 4.99 10.02 -15.01
CA MET A 41 4.35 8.69 -15.01
C MET A 41 2.97 8.73 -14.34
N PHE A 42 2.81 9.51 -13.27
CA PHE A 42 1.51 9.76 -12.65
C PHE A 42 0.54 10.40 -13.63
N ASN A 43 0.97 11.42 -14.38
CA ASN A 43 0.13 12.05 -15.39
C ASN A 43 -0.31 11.03 -16.45
N PHE A 44 0.61 10.22 -16.97
CA PHE A 44 0.26 9.15 -17.91
C PHE A 44 -0.77 8.16 -17.33
N ASN A 45 -0.56 7.70 -16.09
CA ASN A 45 -1.51 6.81 -15.43
C ASN A 45 -2.89 7.46 -15.25
N TYR A 46 -2.92 8.74 -14.86
CA TYR A 46 -4.13 9.46 -14.48
C TYR A 46 -4.93 10.02 -15.65
N THR A 47 -4.26 10.52 -16.69
CA THR A 47 -4.92 11.17 -17.85
C THR A 47 -5.10 10.22 -19.04
N VAL A 48 -4.27 9.18 -19.15
CA VAL A 48 -4.31 8.23 -20.28
C VAL A 48 -4.78 6.85 -19.84
N LEU A 49 -4.10 6.18 -18.91
CA LEU A 49 -4.49 4.80 -18.58
C LEU A 49 -5.84 4.73 -17.87
N ASP A 50 -6.08 5.60 -16.89
CA ASP A 50 -7.31 5.55 -16.11
C ASP A 50 -8.55 5.85 -16.96
N PRO A 51 -8.66 6.97 -17.71
CA PRO A 51 -9.89 7.33 -18.40
C PRO A 51 -10.21 6.41 -19.57
N TYR A 52 -9.17 5.87 -20.24
CA TYR A 52 -9.34 5.08 -21.47
C TYR A 52 -9.38 3.56 -21.22
N ILE A 53 -8.82 3.06 -20.12
CA ILE A 53 -8.70 1.61 -19.87
C ILE A 53 -9.26 1.24 -18.50
N VAL A 54 -8.65 1.74 -17.42
CA VAL A 54 -8.93 1.21 -16.07
C VAL A 54 -10.34 1.60 -15.60
N ARG A 55 -10.73 2.87 -15.77
CA ARG A 55 -12.04 3.37 -15.37
C ARG A 55 -13.19 2.74 -16.16
N PRO A 56 -13.18 2.64 -17.51
CA PRO A 56 -14.21 1.91 -18.25
C PRO A 56 -14.36 0.45 -17.80
N VAL A 57 -13.25 -0.25 -17.56
CA VAL A 57 -13.28 -1.63 -17.06
C VAL A 57 -13.88 -1.70 -15.66
N ALA A 58 -13.53 -0.77 -14.78
CA ALA A 58 -14.10 -0.69 -13.43
C ALA A 58 -15.60 -0.38 -13.41
N VAL A 59 -16.07 0.50 -14.30
CA VAL A 59 -17.51 0.79 -14.48
C VAL A 59 -18.22 -0.46 -14.97
N ALA A 60 -17.70 -1.14 -15.99
CA ALA A 60 -18.27 -2.40 -16.48
C ALA A 60 -18.29 -3.48 -15.38
N TRP A 61 -17.22 -3.60 -14.60
CA TRP A 61 -17.17 -4.51 -13.46
C TRP A 61 -18.26 -4.20 -12.41
N ARG A 62 -18.44 -2.91 -12.07
CA ARG A 62 -19.47 -2.48 -11.12
C ARG A 62 -20.89 -2.73 -11.64
N ASP A 63 -21.12 -2.45 -12.92
CA ASP A 63 -22.47 -2.41 -13.50
C ASP A 63 -22.95 -3.81 -13.94
N TYR A 64 -22.05 -4.70 -14.37
CA TYR A 64 -22.40 -6.04 -14.87
C TYR A 64 -22.16 -7.18 -13.88
N VAL A 65 -21.27 -7.03 -12.89
CA VAL A 65 -20.99 -8.09 -11.91
C VAL A 65 -21.80 -7.85 -10.63
N PRO A 66 -22.71 -8.77 -10.25
CA PRO A 66 -23.52 -8.61 -9.05
C PRO A 66 -22.67 -8.48 -7.78
N VAL A 67 -23.15 -7.67 -6.84
CA VAL A 67 -22.48 -7.42 -5.55
C VAL A 67 -22.06 -8.72 -4.83
N PRO A 68 -22.88 -9.79 -4.74
CA PRO A 68 -22.45 -11.04 -4.10
C PRO A 68 -21.22 -11.68 -4.75
N ALA A 69 -21.12 -11.65 -6.08
CA ALA A 69 -19.97 -12.19 -6.80
C ALA A 69 -18.72 -11.33 -6.58
N ARG A 70 -18.86 -10.00 -6.63
CA ARG A 70 -17.76 -9.07 -6.35
C ARG A 70 -17.20 -9.24 -4.94
N THR A 71 -18.09 -9.30 -3.95
CA THR A 71 -17.73 -9.56 -2.55
C THR A 71 -17.07 -10.93 -2.41
N GLY A 72 -17.63 -11.97 -3.04
CA GLY A 72 -17.06 -13.32 -3.01
C GLY A 72 -15.64 -13.38 -3.56
N ILE A 73 -15.39 -12.76 -4.72
CA ILE A 73 -14.06 -12.67 -5.33
C ILE A 73 -13.11 -11.88 -4.42
N SER A 74 -13.54 -10.72 -3.90
CA SER A 74 -12.73 -9.92 -2.99
C SER A 74 -12.37 -10.65 -1.69
N ASN A 75 -13.25 -11.52 -1.19
CA ASN A 75 -12.99 -12.37 -0.04
C ASN A 75 -12.00 -13.48 -0.39
N PHE A 76 -12.20 -14.16 -1.52
CA PHE A 76 -11.30 -15.22 -1.97
C PHE A 76 -9.87 -14.71 -2.17
N LEU A 77 -9.69 -13.59 -2.87
CA LEU A 77 -8.37 -13.01 -3.11
C LEU A 77 -7.70 -12.51 -1.81
N GLY A 78 -8.51 -11.97 -0.89
CA GLY A 78 -8.06 -11.60 0.45
C GLY A 78 -7.63 -12.82 1.27
N ASN A 79 -8.39 -13.91 1.20
CA ASN A 79 -8.12 -15.18 1.91
C ASN A 79 -6.75 -15.77 1.52
N LEU A 80 -6.35 -15.65 0.24
CA LEU A 80 -5.01 -16.06 -0.22
C LEU A 80 -3.87 -15.31 0.47
N SER A 81 -4.12 -14.11 1.00
CA SER A 81 -3.12 -13.28 1.69
C SER A 81 -3.15 -13.41 3.22
N GLU A 82 -4.10 -14.16 3.78
CA GLU A 82 -4.23 -14.36 5.23
C GLU A 82 -3.03 -15.16 5.81
N PRO A 83 -2.54 -16.24 5.16
CA PRO A 83 -1.39 -16.99 5.69
C PRO A 83 -0.09 -16.18 5.68
N SER A 84 0.13 -15.32 4.67
CA SER A 84 1.29 -14.43 4.66
C SER A 84 1.19 -13.36 5.74
N THR A 85 -0.01 -12.83 5.96
CA THR A 85 -0.27 -11.91 7.07
C THR A 85 0.00 -12.56 8.44
N MET A 86 -0.42 -13.81 8.62
CA MET A 86 -0.10 -14.61 9.81
C MET A 86 1.41 -14.78 10.02
N VAL A 87 2.14 -15.20 8.98
CA VAL A 87 3.60 -15.39 9.05
C VAL A 87 4.29 -14.09 9.42
N ASN A 88 3.91 -12.98 8.79
CA ASN A 88 4.49 -11.68 9.09
C ASN A 88 4.22 -11.23 10.53
N TYR A 89 3.02 -11.42 11.07
CA TYR A 89 2.76 -11.14 12.47
C TYR A 89 3.52 -12.05 13.44
N PHE A 90 3.81 -13.29 13.07
CA PHE A 90 4.72 -14.13 13.84
C PHE A 90 6.14 -13.58 13.83
N VAL A 91 6.64 -13.16 12.66
CA VAL A 91 7.96 -12.53 12.52
C VAL A 91 8.05 -11.29 13.41
N GLU A 92 7.02 -10.44 13.41
CA GLU A 92 6.92 -9.25 14.28
C GLU A 92 6.77 -9.52 15.79
N GLY A 93 6.66 -10.79 16.21
CA GLY A 93 6.46 -11.16 17.62
C GLY A 93 5.05 -10.86 18.14
N LYS A 94 4.03 -10.83 17.27
CA LYS A 94 2.62 -10.55 17.60
C LYS A 94 1.75 -11.81 17.42
N PRO A 95 1.92 -12.87 18.23
CA PRO A 95 1.27 -14.16 18.02
C PRO A 95 -0.27 -14.10 18.10
N TYR A 96 -0.82 -13.21 18.92
CA TYR A 96 -2.28 -13.02 19.00
C TYR A 96 -2.87 -12.57 17.66
N LYS A 97 -2.26 -11.57 17.01
CA LYS A 97 -2.68 -11.12 15.67
C LYS A 97 -2.46 -12.21 14.62
N ALA A 98 -1.34 -12.93 14.70
CA ALA A 98 -1.10 -14.06 13.80
C ALA A 98 -2.22 -15.11 13.88
N MET A 99 -2.68 -15.45 15.09
CA MET A 99 -3.78 -16.40 15.28
C MET A 99 -5.14 -15.89 14.82
N ILE A 100 -5.37 -14.57 14.80
CA ILE A 100 -6.56 -13.98 14.15
C ILE A 100 -6.56 -14.32 12.66
N HIS A 101 -5.45 -14.07 11.96
CA HIS A 101 -5.34 -14.36 10.53
C HIS A 101 -5.33 -15.86 10.21
N PHE A 102 -4.76 -16.69 11.10
CA PHE A 102 -4.91 -18.14 11.03
C PHE A 102 -6.38 -18.56 11.08
N ASN A 103 -7.13 -18.08 12.07
CA ASN A 103 -8.54 -18.42 12.22
C ASN A 103 -9.38 -17.90 11.05
N ARG A 104 -9.07 -16.70 10.55
CA ARG A 104 -9.70 -16.17 9.34
C ARG A 104 -9.48 -17.09 8.15
N PHE A 105 -8.23 -17.45 7.87
CA PHE A 105 -7.90 -18.39 6.79
C PHE A 105 -8.60 -19.75 6.97
N PHE A 106 -8.54 -20.31 8.17
CA PHE A 106 -9.13 -21.62 8.48
C PHE A 106 -10.65 -21.62 8.28
N LEU A 107 -11.36 -20.68 8.90
CA LEU A 107 -12.83 -20.61 8.82
C LEU A 107 -13.29 -20.27 7.41
N ASN A 108 -12.67 -19.29 6.75
CA ASN A 108 -13.08 -18.87 5.40
C ASN A 108 -12.76 -19.95 4.37
N THR A 109 -11.65 -20.67 4.51
CA THR A 109 -11.31 -21.76 3.58
C THR A 109 -12.20 -22.98 3.78
N ILE A 110 -12.40 -23.44 5.02
CA ILE A 110 -13.12 -24.69 5.32
C ILE A 110 -14.64 -24.50 5.26
N LEU A 111 -15.16 -23.44 5.88
CA LEU A 111 -16.60 -23.19 5.99
C LEU A 111 -17.09 -22.15 4.99
N GLY A 112 -16.20 -21.27 4.52
CA GLY A 112 -16.52 -20.19 3.59
C GLY A 112 -16.36 -20.54 2.11
N MET A 113 -16.52 -21.83 1.75
CA MET A 113 -16.36 -22.34 0.39
C MET A 113 -15.01 -21.98 -0.24
N GLY A 114 -13.89 -22.22 0.45
CA GLY A 114 -12.56 -21.90 -0.08
C GLY A 114 -12.17 -20.41 -0.01
N GLY A 115 -12.93 -19.60 0.73
CA GLY A 115 -12.65 -18.19 0.98
C GLY A 115 -13.63 -17.22 0.31
N PHE A 116 -14.64 -17.69 -0.43
CA PHE A 116 -15.64 -16.82 -1.05
C PHE A 116 -16.58 -16.17 -0.01
N ILE A 117 -16.84 -16.85 1.11
CA ILE A 117 -17.67 -16.32 2.20
C ILE A 117 -16.77 -16.00 3.41
N ASP A 118 -16.87 -14.77 3.93
CA ASP A 118 -16.16 -14.34 5.14
C ASP A 118 -16.87 -14.83 6.41
N VAL A 119 -16.84 -16.14 6.63
CA VAL A 119 -17.43 -16.80 7.81
C VAL A 119 -16.78 -16.29 9.09
N ALA A 120 -15.46 -16.05 9.07
CA ALA A 120 -14.72 -15.55 10.22
C ALA A 120 -15.23 -14.18 10.69
N GLY A 121 -15.39 -13.23 9.77
CA GLY A 121 -15.91 -11.89 10.08
C GLY A 121 -17.35 -11.92 10.60
N MET A 122 -18.18 -12.84 10.13
CA MET A 122 -19.55 -13.04 10.63
C MET A 122 -19.59 -13.70 12.01
N ALA A 123 -18.62 -14.56 12.32
CA ALA A 123 -18.57 -15.31 13.57
C ALA A 123 -18.14 -14.45 14.76
N ASN A 124 -17.20 -13.52 14.56
CA ASN A 124 -16.67 -12.69 15.63
C ASN A 124 -16.17 -11.33 15.10
N PRO A 125 -16.59 -10.19 15.69
CA PRO A 125 -16.06 -8.87 15.35
C PRO A 125 -14.54 -8.75 15.45
N ALA A 126 -13.90 -9.50 16.35
CA ALA A 126 -12.44 -9.53 16.48
C ALA A 126 -11.73 -10.21 15.29
N LEU A 127 -12.48 -10.93 14.45
CA LEU A 127 -12.01 -11.55 13.22
C LEU A 127 -12.48 -10.76 11.99
N ALA A 128 -12.84 -9.48 12.12
CA ALA A 128 -13.18 -8.65 10.97
C ALA A 128 -12.02 -8.59 9.97
N LYS A 129 -12.35 -8.42 8.69
CA LYS A 129 -11.34 -8.32 7.62
C LYS A 129 -10.48 -7.08 7.82
N GLU A 130 -9.17 -7.30 7.91
CA GLU A 130 -8.16 -6.24 7.94
C GLU A 130 -7.41 -6.14 6.60
N GLU A 131 -6.71 -5.03 6.39
CA GLU A 131 -5.80 -4.88 5.26
C GLU A 131 -4.62 -5.87 5.40
N PRO A 132 -4.14 -6.47 4.30
CA PRO A 132 -3.05 -7.44 4.36
C PRO A 132 -1.77 -6.83 4.93
N HIS A 133 -1.13 -7.54 5.87
CA HIS A 133 0.17 -7.17 6.42
C HIS A 133 1.26 -8.00 5.76
N ARG A 134 1.96 -7.42 4.79
CA ARG A 134 2.99 -8.09 4.00
C ARG A 134 4.38 -7.91 4.59
N PHE A 135 5.36 -8.63 4.06
CA PHE A 135 6.75 -8.51 4.50
C PHE A 135 7.32 -7.09 4.36
N GLY A 136 6.85 -6.30 3.39
CA GLY A 136 7.17 -4.87 3.32
C GLY A 136 6.76 -4.08 4.58
N SER A 137 5.56 -4.34 5.10
CA SER A 137 5.10 -3.78 6.36
C SER A 137 5.92 -4.25 7.55
N THR A 138 6.32 -5.54 7.57
CA THR A 138 7.22 -6.11 8.59
C THR A 138 8.57 -5.41 8.60
N LEU A 139 9.17 -5.19 7.43
CA LEU A 139 10.41 -4.40 7.29
C LEU A 139 10.21 -2.99 7.86
N GLY A 140 9.06 -2.36 7.57
CA GLY A 140 8.69 -1.07 8.15
C GLY A 140 8.57 -1.08 9.67
N ASN A 141 7.98 -2.13 10.27
CA ASN A 141 7.87 -2.31 11.71
C ASN A 141 9.26 -2.44 12.39
N TYR A 142 10.26 -2.97 11.67
CA TYR A 142 11.66 -3.02 12.11
C TYR A 142 12.47 -1.76 11.75
N GLY A 143 11.83 -0.70 11.25
CA GLY A 143 12.49 0.57 10.97
C GLY A 143 13.26 0.63 9.65
N VAL A 144 13.06 -0.34 8.74
CA VAL A 144 13.62 -0.27 7.39
C VAL A 144 12.93 0.86 6.62
N GLY A 145 13.73 1.75 6.04
CA GLY A 145 13.23 2.86 5.22
C GLY A 145 12.60 2.39 3.91
N TYR A 146 11.72 3.23 3.33
CA TYR A 146 11.03 2.93 2.06
C TYR A 146 11.98 2.75 0.86
N GLY A 147 13.15 3.40 0.90
CA GLY A 147 14.00 3.59 -0.28
C GLY A 147 13.47 4.71 -1.18
N THR A 148 13.76 4.62 -2.47
CA THR A 148 13.30 5.62 -3.45
C THR A 148 11.85 5.34 -3.84
N TYR A 149 11.00 6.37 -3.71
CA TYR A 149 9.64 6.33 -4.21
C TYR A 149 9.61 6.54 -5.71
N VAL A 150 8.91 5.65 -6.40
CA VAL A 150 8.77 5.67 -7.86
C VAL A 150 7.31 5.51 -8.24
N VAL A 151 6.86 6.24 -9.25
CA VAL A 151 5.59 5.96 -9.92
C VAL A 151 5.87 5.24 -11.23
N LEU A 152 5.34 4.03 -11.35
CA LEU A 152 5.51 3.19 -12.53
C LEU A 152 4.26 3.27 -13.43
N PRO A 153 4.43 3.25 -14.77
CA PRO A 153 3.31 3.22 -15.69
C PRO A 153 2.51 1.92 -15.53
N GLY A 154 1.19 2.02 -15.40
CA GLY A 154 0.26 0.90 -15.22
C GLY A 154 0.25 0.26 -13.82
N TYR A 155 1.38 0.26 -13.11
CA TYR A 155 1.46 -0.28 -11.74
C TYR A 155 1.04 0.75 -10.67
N GLY A 156 1.45 2.01 -10.84
CA GLY A 156 1.19 3.08 -9.87
C GLY A 156 2.34 3.31 -8.90
N ASN A 157 2.01 3.51 -7.62
CA ASN A 157 2.98 3.82 -6.57
C ASN A 157 3.85 2.61 -6.23
N PHE A 158 5.16 2.81 -6.14
CA PHE A 158 6.12 1.76 -5.88
C PHE A 158 7.22 2.23 -4.91
N THR A 159 7.55 1.39 -3.93
CA THR A 159 8.76 1.51 -3.13
C THR A 159 9.46 0.15 -2.99
N PRO A 160 10.81 0.11 -3.00
CA PRO A 160 11.54 -1.13 -2.78
C PRO A 160 11.13 -1.88 -1.51
N ARG A 161 10.88 -1.16 -0.41
CA ARG A 161 10.47 -1.81 0.85
C ARG A 161 9.13 -2.52 0.72
N GLU A 162 8.10 -1.84 0.23
CA GLU A 162 6.75 -2.38 0.21
C GLU A 162 6.58 -3.42 -0.90
N ASP A 163 6.99 -3.08 -2.11
CA ASP A 163 6.62 -3.82 -3.31
C ASP A 163 7.63 -4.94 -3.61
N VAL A 164 8.94 -4.70 -3.46
CA VAL A 164 9.95 -5.77 -3.58
C VAL A 164 9.97 -6.62 -2.30
N GLY A 165 9.90 -5.99 -1.13
CA GLY A 165 9.79 -6.71 0.14
C GLY A 165 8.55 -7.61 0.17
N GLY A 166 7.41 -7.14 -0.34
CA GLY A 166 6.19 -7.94 -0.45
C GLY A 166 6.31 -9.20 -1.35
N LEU A 167 7.31 -9.29 -2.23
CA LEU A 167 7.54 -10.50 -3.04
C LEU A 167 8.01 -11.68 -2.19
N VAL A 168 8.58 -11.45 -1.01
CA VAL A 168 9.00 -12.52 -0.07
C VAL A 168 7.80 -13.39 0.32
N ASP A 169 6.61 -12.81 0.39
CA ASP A 169 5.38 -13.54 0.72
C ASP A 169 4.93 -14.51 -0.37
N ASN A 170 5.45 -14.36 -1.60
CA ASN A 170 5.18 -15.28 -2.70
C ASN A 170 6.10 -16.52 -2.68
N LEU A 171 6.97 -16.67 -1.67
CA LEU A 171 7.88 -17.82 -1.56
C LEU A 171 7.27 -19.02 -0.82
N TYR A 172 6.12 -18.83 -0.16
CA TYR A 172 5.46 -19.87 0.63
C TYR A 172 3.95 -19.91 0.35
N ALA A 173 3.32 -21.03 0.69
CA ALA A 173 1.91 -21.27 0.38
C ALA A 173 0.97 -20.31 1.15
N PRO A 174 -0.18 -19.92 0.56
CA PRO A 174 -0.69 -20.35 -0.73
C PRO A 174 -0.19 -19.48 -1.90
N LEU A 175 0.38 -18.30 -1.66
CA LEU A 175 0.83 -17.39 -2.71
C LEU A 175 1.92 -18.00 -3.60
N GLY A 176 2.86 -18.76 -3.01
CA GLY A 176 3.89 -19.48 -3.75
C GLY A 176 3.39 -20.66 -4.61
N LEU A 177 2.11 -21.02 -4.49
CA LEU A 177 1.48 -22.01 -5.37
C LEU A 177 0.85 -21.37 -6.61
N LEU A 178 0.74 -20.03 -6.65
CA LEU A 178 0.17 -19.32 -7.79
C LEU A 178 1.18 -19.30 -8.95
N THR A 179 0.71 -19.71 -10.13
CA THR A 179 1.47 -19.47 -11.37
C THR A 179 1.58 -17.98 -11.65
N TRP A 180 2.54 -17.57 -12.48
CA TRP A 180 2.68 -16.18 -12.91
C TRP A 180 1.36 -15.58 -13.41
N TRP A 181 0.62 -16.31 -14.25
CA TRP A 181 -0.67 -15.86 -14.79
C TRP A 181 -1.76 -15.74 -13.72
N MET A 182 -1.76 -16.62 -12.72
CA MET A 182 -2.68 -16.51 -11.59
C MET A 182 -2.35 -15.29 -10.71
N SER A 183 -1.07 -15.00 -10.49
CA SER A 183 -0.64 -13.81 -9.74
C SER A 183 -1.01 -12.50 -10.46
N VAL A 184 -0.82 -12.44 -11.78
CA VAL A 184 -1.27 -11.32 -12.61
C VAL A 184 -2.79 -11.20 -12.58
N GLY A 185 -3.52 -12.32 -12.66
CA GLY A 185 -4.99 -12.34 -12.55
C GLY A 185 -5.49 -11.82 -11.19
N LYS A 186 -4.88 -12.27 -10.09
CA LYS A 186 -5.15 -11.78 -8.73
C LYS A 186 -4.95 -10.26 -8.65
N TRP A 187 -3.78 -9.77 -9.08
CA TRP A 187 -3.48 -8.34 -9.06
C TRP A 187 -4.48 -7.53 -9.90
N THR A 188 -4.82 -8.02 -11.09
CA THR A 188 -5.77 -7.34 -11.99
C THR A 188 -7.16 -7.24 -11.38
N LEU A 189 -7.68 -8.34 -10.81
CA LEU A 189 -8.99 -8.34 -10.15
C LEU A 189 -9.02 -7.45 -8.92
N GLU A 190 -7.94 -7.42 -8.12
CA GLU A 190 -7.80 -6.50 -7.00
C GLU A 190 -7.82 -5.04 -7.47
N VAL A 191 -7.06 -4.70 -8.51
CA VAL A 191 -7.03 -3.35 -9.08
C VAL A 191 -8.40 -2.92 -9.60
N VAL A 192 -9.09 -3.79 -10.37
CA VAL A 192 -10.41 -3.50 -10.93
C VAL A 192 -11.44 -3.31 -9.82
N GLU A 193 -11.47 -4.18 -8.81
CA GLU A 193 -12.40 -4.07 -7.68
C GLU A 193 -12.10 -2.84 -6.83
N THR A 194 -10.83 -2.53 -6.53
CA THR A 194 -10.44 -1.31 -5.82
C THR A 194 -10.83 -0.07 -6.61
N ARG A 195 -10.57 -0.03 -7.92
CA ARG A 195 -10.99 1.10 -8.76
C ARG A 195 -12.50 1.25 -8.78
N ALA A 196 -13.25 0.16 -8.89
CA ALA A 196 -14.71 0.16 -8.88
C ALA A 196 -15.30 0.75 -7.58
N ARG A 197 -14.65 0.52 -6.43
CA ARG A 197 -15.03 1.14 -5.15
C ARG A 197 -14.70 2.62 -5.06
N LEU A 198 -13.68 3.08 -5.80
CA LEU A 198 -13.23 4.47 -5.80
C LEU A 198 -13.95 5.34 -6.82
N LEU A 199 -14.79 4.78 -7.70
CA LEU A 199 -15.51 5.53 -8.73
C LEU A 199 -16.34 6.70 -8.15
N ASP A 200 -16.97 6.51 -6.99
CA ASP A 200 -17.81 7.53 -6.38
C ASP A 200 -16.99 8.65 -5.71
N SER A 201 -15.71 8.38 -5.43
CA SER A 201 -14.78 9.34 -4.82
C SER A 201 -13.87 10.04 -5.84
N ASP A 202 -14.07 9.81 -7.15
CA ASP A 202 -13.28 10.43 -8.24
C ASP A 202 -13.27 11.97 -8.11
N ALA A 203 -14.43 12.55 -7.78
CA ALA A 203 -14.59 14.00 -7.66
C ALA A 203 -13.67 14.61 -6.58
N MET A 204 -13.39 13.88 -5.50
CA MET A 204 -12.51 14.38 -4.43
C MET A 204 -11.08 14.57 -4.95
N LEU A 205 -10.59 13.62 -5.74
CA LEU A 205 -9.26 13.71 -6.33
C LEU A 205 -9.20 14.74 -7.45
N HIS A 206 -10.23 14.82 -8.30
CA HIS A 206 -10.31 15.77 -9.40
C HIS A 206 -10.34 17.24 -8.93
N ASN A 207 -10.94 17.51 -7.77
CA ASN A 207 -11.05 18.85 -7.20
C ASN A 207 -9.83 19.27 -6.37
N THR A 208 -8.82 18.40 -6.25
CA THR A 208 -7.60 18.71 -5.50
C THR A 208 -6.61 19.49 -6.37
N GLY A 209 -5.97 20.53 -5.80
CA GLY A 209 -5.02 21.39 -6.53
C GLY A 209 -3.77 20.65 -7.03
N ASP A 210 -3.23 19.70 -6.25
CA ASP A 210 -2.14 18.80 -6.67
C ASP A 210 -2.50 17.32 -6.38
N PRO A 211 -3.17 16.63 -7.33
CA PRO A 211 -3.57 15.24 -7.16
C PRO A 211 -2.39 14.29 -6.93
N TYR A 212 -1.22 14.59 -7.50
CA TYR A 212 -0.03 13.76 -7.34
C TYR A 212 0.47 13.79 -5.89
N SER A 213 0.64 14.99 -5.32
CA SER A 213 1.10 15.12 -3.93
C SER A 213 0.10 14.52 -2.95
N PHE A 214 -1.21 14.65 -3.22
CA PHE A 214 -2.26 14.01 -2.43
C PHE A 214 -2.16 12.48 -2.45
N VAL A 215 -2.06 11.87 -3.65
CA VAL A 215 -1.92 10.41 -3.79
C VAL A 215 -0.63 9.89 -3.15
N ARG A 216 0.47 10.62 -3.31
CA ARG A 216 1.76 10.29 -2.69
C ARG A 216 1.67 10.33 -1.16
N ALA A 217 1.05 11.36 -0.59
CA ALA A 217 0.85 11.47 0.85
C ALA A 217 -0.06 10.35 1.38
N ALA A 218 -1.15 10.03 0.67
CA ALA A 218 -2.05 8.94 1.02
C ALA A 218 -1.37 7.56 0.99
N TYR A 219 -0.49 7.32 -0.01
CA TYR A 219 0.33 6.11 -0.08
C TYR A 219 1.18 5.96 1.18
N PHE A 220 1.96 6.98 1.51
CA PHE A 220 2.83 6.93 2.69
C PHE A 220 2.06 6.81 4.00
N GLN A 221 0.95 7.54 4.15
CA GLN A 221 0.09 7.44 5.33
C GLN A 221 -0.45 6.02 5.52
N ARG A 222 -0.90 5.36 4.45
CA ARG A 222 -1.38 3.98 4.49
C ARG A 222 -0.26 3.02 4.92
N HIS A 223 0.90 3.08 4.27
CA HIS A 223 1.99 2.14 4.56
C HIS A 223 2.62 2.38 5.95
N ASP A 224 2.68 3.64 6.42
CA ASP A 224 3.12 3.95 7.79
C ASP A 224 2.15 3.39 8.83
N PHE A 225 0.85 3.47 8.56
CA PHE A 225 -0.19 2.92 9.43
C PHE A 225 -0.10 1.38 9.55
N LEU A 226 0.13 0.70 8.41
CA LEU A 226 0.31 -0.76 8.38
C LEU A 226 1.58 -1.18 9.13
N ALA A 227 2.72 -0.55 8.84
CA ALA A 227 3.99 -0.83 9.51
C ALA A 227 3.94 -0.62 11.04
N ARG A 228 3.04 0.24 11.54
CA ARG A 228 2.84 0.49 12.98
C ARG A 228 1.76 -0.40 13.62
N GLY A 229 1.24 -1.37 12.88
CA GLY A 229 0.25 -2.33 13.37
C GLY A 229 -1.14 -1.73 13.61
N GLY A 230 -1.53 -0.73 12.81
CA GLY A 230 -2.87 -0.14 12.82
C GLY A 230 -3.05 1.02 13.80
N LYS A 231 -1.95 1.68 14.19
CA LYS A 231 -2.00 2.89 15.02
C LYS A 231 -1.73 4.13 14.18
N LEU A 232 -2.66 5.08 14.20
CA LEU A 232 -2.46 6.40 13.61
C LEU A 232 -1.49 7.18 14.50
N THR A 233 -0.43 7.74 13.93
CA THR A 233 0.26 8.86 14.59
C THR A 233 -0.55 10.11 14.28
N PRO A 234 -0.97 10.89 15.30
CA PRO A 234 -1.47 12.23 15.07
C PRO A 234 -0.46 12.98 14.19
N GLN A 235 -0.94 13.61 13.11
CA GLN A 235 -0.07 14.51 12.37
C GLN A 235 0.24 15.68 13.30
N GLU A 236 1.52 15.85 13.63
CA GLU A 236 2.00 17.05 14.30
C GLU A 236 1.90 18.19 13.29
N ASN A 237 0.78 18.91 13.32
CA ASN A 237 0.61 20.10 12.50
C ASN A 237 1.58 21.15 13.06
N SER A 238 2.57 21.56 12.27
CA SER A 238 3.54 22.59 12.65
C SER A 238 2.87 23.91 13.05
N ASN A 239 1.67 24.17 12.52
CA ASN A 239 0.87 25.33 12.84
C ASN A 239 -0.12 25.08 14.00
N ALA A 240 -0.22 23.86 14.54
CA ALA A 240 -1.07 23.59 15.70
C ALA A 240 -0.66 24.42 16.91
N ALA A 241 0.65 24.63 17.11
CA ALA A 241 1.13 25.51 18.17
C ALA A 241 0.72 26.98 17.97
N ALA A 242 0.69 27.45 16.71
CA ALA A 242 0.24 28.81 16.38
C ALA A 242 -1.29 28.95 16.53
N ILE A 243 -2.05 27.97 16.03
CA ILE A 243 -3.52 27.92 16.16
C ILE A 243 -3.93 27.82 17.64
N GLN A 244 -3.20 27.05 18.45
CA GLN A 244 -3.46 26.96 19.89
C GLN A 244 -3.21 28.28 20.61
N GLY A 245 -2.20 29.05 20.18
CA GLY A 245 -1.96 30.42 20.65
C GLY A 245 -3.15 31.33 20.36
N ASP A 246 -3.60 31.35 19.10
CA ASP A 246 -4.74 32.18 18.67
C ASP A 246 -6.04 31.80 19.40
N LEU A 247 -6.27 30.51 19.65
CA LEU A 247 -7.45 30.04 20.40
C LEU A 247 -7.42 30.47 21.87
N ASN A 248 -6.25 30.42 22.52
CA ASN A 248 -6.10 30.84 23.91
C ASN A 248 -6.31 32.35 24.08
N ASP A 249 -5.92 33.15 23.09
CA ASP A 249 -6.13 34.61 23.08
C ASP A 249 -7.61 35.00 22.86
N ILE A 250 -8.38 34.14 22.19
CA ILE A 250 -9.83 34.32 22.01
C ILE A 250 -10.58 33.97 23.31
N ASP A 251 -10.17 32.91 24.01
CA ASP A 251 -10.80 32.48 25.27
C ASP A 251 -10.43 33.37 26.48
N ALA A 252 -9.39 34.20 26.35
CA ALA A 252 -8.93 35.13 27.38
C ALA A 252 -9.60 36.52 27.34
N ASN A 253 -10.48 36.78 26.36
CA ASN A 253 -11.29 38.00 26.19
C ASN A 253 -12.77 37.74 26.46
#